data_AF-A0A841I1V2-F1
#
_entry.id   AF-A0A841I1V2-F1
#
_cell.length_a   1.000
_cell.length_b   1.000
_cell.length_c   1.000
_cell.angle_alpha   90.00
_cell.angle_beta   90.00
_cell.angle_gamma   90.00
#
_symmetry.space_group_name_H-M   'P 1'
#
loop_
_entity.id
_entity.type
_entity.pdbx_description
1 polymer ?
#
loop_
_entity_poly.entity_id
_entity_poly.type
_entity_poly.pdbx_seq_one_letter_code
_entity_poly.pdbx_strand_id
1 'polypeptide(L)'
;MQAGPPLGTVGVAGELTGFPARFLTALAYTALEVRSAGDLRGVDLLLLPDLGPALSDVRGDPRAVTRLTLTRRALEAGLPAFGVGRGAQALGRALGAAQHSAPQHAGRTGLQRTPAGLLDPVAAALPGCAQPSPEVSALPQGGELLATCGGLPLLWRAGSAYAWAGHLETGDFTPGLAAALRLHVHGSPARRPGTPLERVGGPDVVRAVVNDFYTRVDRDALLGPVFRSRLPRWEPHLEKLYAFWETVLGGEPRYRGHALRAHAGLELTSQHFERWLSLFEETLRAHLDDEEAAEAFLTPARRMASRLGR
;
A
#
# COMPACT_ATOMS: atom_id res chain seq x y z
N MET A 1 -13.47 27.10 -31.64
CA MET A 1 -13.65 27.48 -30.22
C MET A 1 -14.13 26.23 -29.48
N GLN A 2 -13.19 25.36 -29.09
CA GLN A 2 -13.51 24.12 -28.36
C GLN A 2 -13.31 24.40 -26.87
N ALA A 3 -14.37 24.19 -26.09
CA ALA A 3 -14.31 24.21 -24.64
C ALA A 3 -13.40 23.06 -24.17
N GLY A 4 -12.33 23.39 -23.45
CA GLY A 4 -11.45 22.41 -22.83
C GLY A 4 -12.19 21.58 -21.77
N PRO A 5 -11.70 20.36 -21.46
CA PRO A 5 -12.32 19.53 -20.43
C PRO A 5 -12.23 20.22 -19.06
N PRO A 6 -13.22 20.03 -18.17
CA PRO A 6 -13.18 20.61 -16.84
C PRO A 6 -11.97 20.08 -16.07
N LEU A 7 -11.17 21.01 -15.54
CA LEU A 7 -10.03 20.77 -14.66
C LEU A 7 -10.48 20.02 -13.39
N GLY A 8 -10.49 18.70 -13.46
CA GLY A 8 -10.65 17.85 -12.29
C GLY A 8 -9.93 16.55 -12.61
N THR A 9 -8.93 16.19 -11.78
CA THR A 9 -8.46 14.80 -11.51
C THR A 9 -7.01 14.68 -11.00
N VAL A 10 -6.16 15.71 -11.04
CA VAL A 10 -4.70 15.49 -10.84
C VAL A 10 -4.09 16.08 -9.55
N GLY A 11 -4.76 17.01 -8.87
CA GLY A 11 -4.11 17.84 -7.85
C GLY A 11 -3.55 17.12 -6.61
N VAL A 12 -4.28 16.17 -5.99
CA VAL A 12 -3.85 15.57 -4.70
C VAL A 12 -2.97 14.33 -4.90
N ALA A 13 -3.17 13.58 -5.98
CA ALA A 13 -2.34 12.39 -6.28
C ALA A 13 -1.02 12.76 -6.96
N GLY A 14 -0.99 13.83 -7.77
CA GLY A 14 0.22 14.32 -8.46
C GLY A 14 1.20 15.09 -7.57
N GLU A 15 0.77 15.58 -6.41
CA GLU A 15 1.64 16.34 -5.49
C GLU A 15 2.19 15.49 -4.34
N LEU A 16 1.69 14.26 -4.16
CA LEU A 16 2.32 13.21 -3.34
C LEU A 16 3.43 12.45 -4.10
N THR A 17 3.95 13.00 -5.20
CA THR A 17 4.90 12.40 -6.16
C THR A 17 6.26 11.95 -5.60
N GLY A 18 6.51 12.15 -4.30
CA GLY A 18 7.69 11.63 -3.61
C GLY A 18 7.39 10.52 -2.60
N PHE A 19 6.18 9.96 -2.59
CA PHE A 19 5.69 9.01 -1.59
C PHE A 19 5.68 7.59 -2.18
N PRO A 20 6.64 6.71 -1.80
CA PRO A 20 6.73 5.34 -2.32
C PRO A 20 5.73 4.42 -1.59
N ALA A 21 4.47 4.85 -1.50
CA ALA A 21 3.40 4.05 -0.96
C ALA A 21 2.28 3.99 -1.99
N ARG A 22 1.74 2.79 -2.21
CA ARG A 22 0.58 2.59 -3.08
C ARG A 22 -0.66 3.09 -2.35
N PHE A 23 -1.18 4.24 -2.78
CA PHE A 23 -2.38 4.83 -2.22
C PHE A 23 -3.62 4.35 -2.96
N LEU A 24 -4.69 4.09 -2.21
CA LEU A 24 -6.05 4.16 -2.73
C LEU A 24 -6.62 5.54 -2.39
N THR A 25 -6.74 6.39 -3.41
CA THR A 25 -7.49 7.66 -3.30
C THR A 25 -8.97 7.42 -3.58
N ALA A 26 -9.87 7.99 -2.77
CA ALA A 26 -11.31 7.72 -2.91
C ALA A 26 -12.05 8.25 -4.14
N LEU A 27 -11.30 8.71 -5.16
CA LEU A 27 -11.83 9.16 -6.44
C LEU A 27 -11.88 8.07 -7.52
N ALA A 28 -11.27 6.90 -7.30
CA ALA A 28 -11.41 5.73 -8.19
C ALA A 28 -12.65 4.86 -7.87
N TYR A 29 -13.58 5.35 -7.03
CA TYR A 29 -14.63 4.53 -6.40
C TYR A 29 -15.85 4.24 -7.29
N THR A 30 -15.87 4.73 -8.53
CA THR A 30 -16.88 4.29 -9.52
C THR A 30 -16.48 3.01 -10.25
N ALA A 31 -15.25 2.52 -10.11
CA ALA A 31 -14.75 1.36 -10.86
C ALA A 31 -14.12 0.23 -10.01
N LEU A 32 -13.92 0.42 -8.71
CA LEU A 32 -13.29 -0.60 -7.85
C LEU A 32 -14.33 -1.46 -7.13
N GLU A 33 -14.50 -2.67 -7.65
CA GLU A 33 -15.17 -3.78 -6.99
C GLU A 33 -14.32 -4.32 -5.82
N VAL A 34 -14.12 -3.55 -4.75
CA VAL A 34 -13.49 -4.06 -3.51
C VAL A 34 -14.48 -5.01 -2.83
N ARG A 35 -14.45 -6.26 -3.27
CA ARG A 35 -15.33 -7.36 -2.87
C ARG A 35 -14.78 -8.11 -1.65
N SER A 36 -13.47 -8.06 -1.40
CA SER A 36 -12.77 -8.80 -0.34
C SER A 36 -11.59 -8.04 0.27
N ALA A 37 -11.06 -8.54 1.40
CA ALA A 37 -9.80 -8.04 1.98
C ALA A 37 -8.59 -8.23 1.03
N GLY A 38 -8.71 -9.14 0.05
CA GLY A 38 -7.72 -9.37 -1.00
C GLY A 38 -7.55 -8.17 -1.94
N ASP A 39 -8.61 -7.39 -2.15
CA ASP A 39 -8.57 -6.23 -3.06
C ASP A 39 -7.89 -5.00 -2.44
N LEU A 40 -7.58 -5.07 -1.13
CA LEU A 40 -6.82 -4.06 -0.41
C LEU A 40 -5.34 -4.44 -0.30
N ARG A 41 -4.89 -5.55 -0.89
CA ARG A 41 -3.49 -5.99 -0.82
C ARG A 41 -2.57 -5.03 -1.59
N GLY A 42 -1.40 -4.76 -1.01
CA GLY A 42 -0.46 -3.78 -1.56
C GLY A 42 -0.93 -2.32 -1.49
N VAL A 43 -1.88 -2.01 -0.60
CA VAL A 43 -2.29 -0.64 -0.27
C VAL A 43 -1.75 -0.31 1.11
N ASP A 44 -1.07 0.81 1.23
CA ASP A 44 -0.35 1.20 2.44
C ASP A 44 -1.13 2.20 3.30
N LEU A 45 -1.95 3.05 2.66
CA LEU A 45 -2.80 4.05 3.30
C LEU A 45 -4.13 4.18 2.56
N LEU A 46 -5.22 4.18 3.32
CA LEU A 46 -6.54 4.60 2.84
C LEU A 46 -6.68 6.12 2.98
N LEU A 47 -6.70 6.84 1.85
CA LEU A 47 -6.94 8.29 1.83
C LEU A 47 -8.39 8.58 1.43
N LEU A 48 -9.16 9.14 2.37
CA LEU A 48 -10.57 9.52 2.16
C LEU A 48 -10.69 11.04 2.05
N PRO A 49 -10.81 11.60 0.82
CA PRO A 49 -10.99 13.03 0.62
C PRO A 49 -12.39 13.50 1.03
N ASP A 50 -12.58 14.82 1.07
CA ASP A 50 -13.86 15.46 1.34
C ASP A 50 -14.79 15.47 0.11
N LEU A 51 -15.12 14.28 -0.37
CA LEU A 51 -15.95 14.04 -1.55
C LEU A 51 -17.03 13.01 -1.25
N GLY A 52 -18.00 12.88 -2.14
CA GLY A 52 -19.09 11.90 -2.03
C GLY A 52 -20.30 12.37 -1.21
N PRO A 53 -21.29 11.48 -1.01
CA PRO A 53 -22.51 11.84 -0.30
C PRO A 53 -22.25 12.06 1.19
N ALA A 54 -23.16 12.81 1.82
CA ALA A 54 -23.27 12.87 3.26
C ALA A 54 -23.54 11.47 3.82
N LEU A 55 -22.95 11.17 4.98
CA LEU A 55 -23.09 9.88 5.63
C LEU A 55 -23.87 9.98 6.94
N SER A 56 -24.82 10.92 7.08
CA SER A 56 -25.78 10.98 8.19
C SER A 56 -26.97 10.03 7.97
N ASP A 57 -27.54 10.00 6.75
CA ASP A 57 -28.47 8.97 6.30
C ASP A 57 -27.93 8.24 5.06
N VAL A 58 -27.60 6.97 5.24
CA VAL A 58 -27.08 6.11 4.16
C VAL A 58 -28.19 5.28 3.52
N ARG A 59 -29.41 5.28 4.07
CA ARG A 59 -30.51 4.45 3.56
C ARG A 59 -30.95 4.98 2.20
N GLY A 60 -30.95 4.09 1.21
CA GLY A 60 -31.37 4.42 -0.15
C GLY A 60 -30.29 5.06 -1.02
N ASP A 61 -29.07 5.29 -0.51
CA ASP A 61 -27.92 5.71 -1.33
C ASP A 61 -26.87 4.59 -1.44
N PRO A 62 -26.84 3.83 -2.56
CA PRO A 62 -25.86 2.78 -2.79
C PRO A 62 -24.40 3.26 -2.74
N ARG A 63 -24.13 4.52 -3.08
CA ARG A 63 -22.77 5.08 -3.04
C ARG A 63 -22.32 5.29 -1.60
N ALA A 64 -23.22 5.79 -0.75
CA ALA A 64 -22.99 5.94 0.68
C ALA A 64 -22.76 4.59 1.37
N VAL A 65 -23.59 3.58 1.06
CA VAL A 65 -23.45 2.21 1.58
C VAL A 65 -22.12 1.58 1.17
N THR A 66 -21.76 1.67 -0.12
CA THR A 66 -20.49 1.14 -0.62
C THR A 66 -19.31 1.81 0.07
N ARG A 67 -19.27 3.14 0.12
CA ARG A 67 -18.19 3.88 0.78
C ARG A 67 -17.99 3.47 2.24
N LEU A 68 -19.08 3.37 3.01
CA LEU A 68 -19.02 2.98 4.42
C LEU A 68 -18.55 1.53 4.60
N THR A 69 -19.07 0.61 3.77
CA THR A 69 -18.66 -0.81 3.78
C THR A 69 -17.17 -0.97 3.52
N LEU A 70 -16.64 -0.23 2.54
CA LEU A 70 -15.21 -0.28 2.21
C LEU A 70 -14.34 0.32 3.29
N THR A 71 -14.77 1.46 3.85
CA THR A 71 -14.06 2.10 4.97
C THR A 71 -13.97 1.15 6.15
N ARG A 72 -15.07 0.48 6.51
CA ARG A 72 -15.11 -0.50 7.59
C ARG A 72 -14.17 -1.68 7.34
N ARG A 73 -14.23 -2.28 6.15
CA ARG A 73 -13.35 -3.40 5.78
C ARG A 73 -11.87 -3.04 5.83
N ALA A 74 -11.53 -1.82 5.39
CA ALA A 74 -10.16 -1.34 5.45
C ALA A 74 -9.66 -1.20 6.89
N LEU A 75 -10.48 -0.64 7.78
CA LEU A 75 -10.16 -0.52 9.20
C LEU A 75 -10.09 -1.88 9.91
N GLU A 76 -11.01 -2.80 9.60
CA GLU A 76 -10.97 -4.20 10.08
C GLU A 76 -9.72 -4.95 9.61
N ALA A 77 -9.22 -4.62 8.41
CA ALA A 77 -7.96 -5.12 7.86
C ALA A 77 -6.71 -4.37 8.39
N GLY A 78 -6.87 -3.50 9.38
CA GLY A 78 -5.78 -2.74 10.01
C GLY A 78 -5.11 -1.74 9.08
N LEU A 79 -5.76 -1.31 7.99
CA LEU A 79 -5.17 -0.34 7.06
C LEU A 79 -5.07 1.02 7.77
N PRO A 80 -3.88 1.65 7.78
CA PRO A 80 -3.77 3.06 8.15
C PRO A 80 -4.72 3.90 7.29
N ALA A 81 -5.40 4.86 7.91
CA ALA A 81 -6.36 5.69 7.21
C ALA A 81 -6.23 7.17 7.58
N PHE A 82 -6.41 8.04 6.58
CA PHE A 82 -6.52 9.48 6.78
C PHE A 82 -7.76 9.99 6.06
N GLY A 83 -8.66 10.62 6.81
CA GLY A 83 -9.92 11.16 6.30
C GLY A 83 -10.00 12.66 6.45
N VAL A 84 -10.50 13.33 5.42
CA VAL A 84 -10.70 14.79 5.33
C VAL A 84 -12.18 15.07 5.11
N GLY A 85 -12.78 15.95 5.91
CA GLY A 85 -14.18 16.35 5.80
C GLY A 85 -15.16 15.16 5.81
N ARG A 86 -15.88 14.92 4.71
CA ARG A 86 -16.71 13.72 4.53
C ARG A 86 -15.94 12.40 4.63
N GLY A 87 -14.64 12.39 4.36
CA GLY A 87 -13.78 11.24 4.63
C GLY A 87 -13.59 10.98 6.13
N ALA A 88 -13.42 12.02 6.93
CA ALA A 88 -13.42 11.93 8.39
C ALA A 88 -14.78 11.45 8.92
N GLN A 89 -15.87 11.89 8.31
CA GLN A 89 -17.23 11.39 8.58
C GLN A 89 -17.33 9.87 8.36
N ALA A 90 -16.79 9.38 7.24
CA ALA A 90 -16.80 7.96 6.90
C ALA A 90 -16.04 7.11 7.91
N LEU A 91 -14.85 7.57 8.34
CA LEU A 91 -14.04 6.89 9.36
C LEU A 91 -14.78 6.83 10.69
N GLY A 92 -15.31 7.95 11.13
CA GLY A 92 -16.06 8.04 12.37
C GLY A 92 -17.25 7.08 12.38
N ARG A 93 -18.07 7.09 11.34
CA ARG A 93 -19.22 6.19 11.21
C ARG A 93 -18.81 4.72 11.13
N ALA A 94 -17.72 4.40 10.44
CA ALA A 94 -17.19 3.03 10.38
C ALA A 94 -16.72 2.52 11.75
N LEU A 95 -16.23 3.42 12.61
CA LEU A 95 -15.85 3.16 14.00
C LEU A 95 -17.01 3.30 15.00
N GLY A 96 -18.25 3.44 14.52
CA GLY A 96 -19.44 3.51 15.36
C GLY A 96 -19.71 4.88 16.01
N ALA A 97 -19.02 5.94 15.59
CA ALA A 97 -19.27 7.29 16.07
C ALA A 97 -20.55 7.89 15.49
N ALA A 98 -21.28 8.65 16.33
CA ALA A 98 -22.44 9.44 15.91
C ALA A 98 -22.04 10.58 14.97
N GLN A 99 -22.96 10.99 14.10
CA GLN A 99 -22.77 12.07 13.14
C GLN A 99 -23.64 13.26 13.54
N HIS A 100 -23.10 14.48 13.42
CA HIS A 100 -23.77 15.70 13.85
C HIS A 100 -23.60 16.79 12.80
N SER A 101 -24.58 17.68 12.67
CA SER A 101 -24.43 18.89 11.87
C SER A 101 -23.43 19.83 12.54
N ALA A 102 -22.54 20.43 11.75
CA ALA A 102 -21.62 21.44 12.21
C ALA A 102 -22.02 22.83 11.69
N PRO A 103 -21.85 23.89 12.49
CA PRO A 103 -22.14 25.24 12.06
C PRO A 103 -21.16 25.66 10.94
N GLN A 104 -21.72 26.09 9.81
CA GLN A 104 -20.98 26.54 8.63
C GLN A 104 -20.31 27.92 8.80
N HIS A 105 -20.24 28.45 10.02
CA HIS A 105 -19.53 29.69 10.33
C HIS A 105 -18.94 29.61 11.74
N ALA A 106 -18.48 28.43 12.16
CA ALA A 106 -17.72 28.30 13.39
C ALA A 106 -16.55 29.30 13.33
N GLY A 107 -16.48 30.24 14.29
CA GLY A 107 -15.47 31.28 14.28
C GLY A 107 -14.09 30.67 14.07
N ARG A 108 -13.33 31.18 13.09
CA ARG A 108 -11.97 30.71 12.74
C ARG A 108 -10.93 31.12 13.79
N THR A 109 -11.32 31.18 15.06
CA THR A 109 -10.43 31.44 16.18
C THR A 109 -9.54 30.23 16.38
N GLY A 110 -8.23 30.48 16.52
CA GLY A 110 -7.14 29.54 16.25
C GLY A 110 -7.33 28.10 16.74
N LEU A 111 -6.73 27.16 16.00
CA LEU A 111 -6.72 25.74 16.32
C LEU A 111 -6.18 25.51 17.73
N GLN A 112 -6.98 24.90 18.60
CA GLN A 112 -6.59 24.55 19.95
C GLN A 112 -6.19 23.07 19.96
N ARG A 113 -4.89 22.80 20.13
CA ARG A 113 -4.36 21.44 20.23
C ARG A 113 -4.48 20.94 21.67
N THR A 114 -4.87 19.68 21.84
CA THR A 114 -4.81 19.00 23.14
C THR A 114 -3.35 18.67 23.48
N PRO A 115 -3.02 18.28 24.73
CA PRO A 115 -1.68 17.80 25.05
C PRO A 115 -1.20 16.67 24.11
N ALA A 116 -2.11 15.76 23.74
CA ALA A 116 -1.83 14.71 22.76
C ALA A 116 -1.55 15.29 21.36
N GLY A 117 -2.36 16.24 20.90
CA GLY A 117 -2.16 16.90 19.61
C GLY A 117 -0.89 17.74 19.51
N LEU A 118 -0.33 18.22 20.63
CA LEU A 118 0.95 18.92 20.65
C LEU A 118 2.15 17.99 20.39
N LEU A 119 2.00 16.69 20.70
CA LEU A 119 3.04 15.68 20.53
C LEU A 119 2.84 14.85 19.26
N ASP A 120 1.76 15.07 18.52
CA ASP A 120 1.36 14.24 17.39
C ASP A 120 1.89 14.81 16.05
N PRO A 121 2.68 14.04 15.28
CA PRO A 121 3.27 14.52 14.03
C PRO A 121 2.25 14.93 12.96
N VAL A 122 1.11 14.23 12.89
CA VAL A 122 0.05 14.54 11.92
C VAL A 122 -0.66 15.84 12.33
N ALA A 123 -0.96 15.99 13.62
CA ALA A 123 -1.56 17.22 14.15
C ALA A 123 -0.64 18.45 14.00
N ALA A 124 0.68 18.25 14.08
CA ALA A 124 1.66 19.31 13.85
C ALA A 124 1.74 19.75 12.39
N ALA A 125 1.53 18.81 11.45
CA ALA A 125 1.65 19.05 10.02
C ALA A 125 0.38 19.57 9.33
N LEU A 126 -0.77 19.52 10.02
CA LEU A 126 -2.04 20.05 9.51
C LEU A 126 -2.13 21.57 9.68
N PRO A 127 -2.92 22.26 8.82
CA PRO A 127 -3.08 23.71 8.87
C PRO A 127 -3.77 24.16 10.16
N GLY A 128 -3.90 25.48 10.32
CA GLY A 128 -4.65 26.09 11.42
C GLY A 128 -6.15 25.77 11.37
N CYS A 129 -6.96 26.52 12.13
CA CYS A 129 -8.39 26.27 12.13
C CYS A 129 -8.98 26.37 10.71
N ALA A 130 -9.67 25.31 10.32
CA ALA A 130 -10.36 25.20 9.04
C ALA A 130 -11.87 25.11 9.25
N GLN A 131 -12.58 25.55 8.22
CA GLN A 131 -14.02 25.40 8.09
C GLN A 131 -14.37 23.91 8.11
N PRO A 132 -15.26 23.44 9.01
CA PRO A 132 -15.67 22.04 9.03
C PRO A 132 -16.61 21.73 7.86
N SER A 133 -16.62 20.47 7.41
CA SER A 133 -17.71 19.98 6.57
C SER A 133 -19.06 20.16 7.26
N PRO A 134 -20.19 20.29 6.51
CA PRO A 134 -21.52 20.51 7.09
C PRO A 134 -21.96 19.46 8.11
N GLU A 135 -21.40 18.25 8.01
CA GLU A 135 -21.58 17.18 8.97
C GLU A 135 -20.23 16.67 9.44
N VAL A 136 -20.11 16.47 10.75
CA VAL A 136 -18.88 16.01 11.40
C VAL A 136 -19.17 14.78 12.25
N SER A 137 -18.15 13.96 12.42
CA SER A 137 -18.23 12.82 13.32
C SER A 137 -17.92 13.23 14.76
N ALA A 138 -18.64 12.63 15.71
CA ALA A 138 -18.20 12.55 17.10
C ALA A 138 -16.85 11.84 17.21
N LEU A 139 -16.20 12.01 18.37
CA LEU A 139 -15.07 11.17 18.74
C LEU A 139 -15.54 9.71 18.93
N PRO A 140 -15.00 8.73 18.18
CA PRO A 140 -15.33 7.32 18.40
C PRO A 140 -14.88 6.84 19.79
N GLN A 141 -15.48 5.75 20.27
CA GLN A 141 -15.09 5.13 21.54
C GLN A 141 -13.61 4.71 21.49
N GLY A 142 -12.85 5.07 22.54
CA GLY A 142 -11.40 4.82 22.59
C GLY A 142 -10.58 5.70 21.65
N GLY A 143 -11.20 6.66 20.97
CA GLY A 143 -10.51 7.69 20.20
C GLY A 143 -9.88 8.75 21.09
N GLU A 144 -8.86 9.41 20.57
CA GLU A 144 -8.15 10.51 21.20
C GLU A 144 -8.35 11.80 20.40
N LEU A 145 -8.81 12.85 21.08
CA LEU A 145 -8.99 14.17 20.50
C LEU A 145 -7.63 14.89 20.43
N LEU A 146 -7.27 15.39 19.24
CA LEU A 146 -5.98 16.04 19.01
C LEU A 146 -6.12 17.55 18.84
N ALA A 147 -7.21 18.02 18.23
CA ALA A 147 -7.45 19.44 18.08
C ALA A 147 -8.93 19.80 18.00
N THR A 148 -9.24 21.03 18.43
CA THR A 148 -10.55 21.65 18.28
C THR A 148 -10.44 23.01 17.58
N CYS A 149 -11.52 23.44 16.93
CA CYS A 149 -11.68 24.84 16.53
C CYS A 149 -13.03 25.37 16.99
N GLY A 150 -13.01 26.48 17.73
CA GLY A 150 -14.25 27.05 18.31
C GLY A 150 -15.00 26.06 19.20
N GLY A 151 -14.29 25.13 19.85
CA GLY A 151 -14.87 24.05 20.65
C GLY A 151 -15.32 22.81 19.86
N LEU A 152 -15.34 22.86 18.53
CA LEU A 152 -15.68 21.70 17.69
C LEU A 152 -14.47 20.77 17.54
N PRO A 153 -14.62 19.44 17.74
CA PRO A 153 -13.60 18.46 17.39
C PRO A 153 -13.22 18.56 15.91
N LEU A 154 -11.99 19.02 15.64
CA LEU A 154 -11.50 19.21 14.28
C LEU A 154 -10.54 18.10 13.86
N LEU A 155 -9.78 17.55 14.80
CA LEU A 155 -8.88 16.43 14.57
C LEU A 155 -8.97 15.42 15.69
N TRP A 156 -9.16 14.16 15.33
CA TRP A 156 -9.03 13.04 16.25
C TRP A 156 -8.32 11.86 15.58
N ARG A 157 -7.80 10.96 16.41
CA ARG A 157 -7.27 9.66 15.99
C ARG A 157 -7.93 8.52 16.76
N ALA A 158 -8.06 7.37 16.13
CA ALA A 158 -8.58 6.16 16.76
C ALA A 158 -8.05 4.92 16.02
N GLY A 159 -7.35 4.03 16.73
CA GLY A 159 -6.64 2.92 16.09
C GLY A 159 -5.65 3.43 15.03
N SER A 160 -5.75 2.90 13.82
CA SER A 160 -4.91 3.30 12.67
C SER A 160 -5.48 4.48 11.86
N ALA A 161 -6.53 5.16 12.35
CA ALA A 161 -7.25 6.19 11.61
C ALA A 161 -7.03 7.60 12.18
N TYR A 162 -6.75 8.56 11.30
CA TYR A 162 -6.81 10.00 11.58
C TYR A 162 -7.97 10.62 10.80
N ALA A 163 -8.68 11.54 11.45
CA ALA A 163 -9.85 12.18 10.88
C ALA A 163 -9.82 13.68 11.12
N TRP A 164 -9.64 14.43 10.04
CA TRP A 164 -9.68 15.89 9.97
C TRP A 164 -11.05 16.33 9.45
N ALA A 165 -11.85 16.98 10.29
CA ALA A 165 -13.20 17.42 9.93
C ALA A 165 -13.21 18.69 9.06
N GLY A 166 -12.07 19.38 8.93
CA GLY A 166 -11.94 20.59 8.13
C GLY A 166 -11.79 20.33 6.63
N HIS A 167 -12.06 21.35 5.82
CA HIS A 167 -11.61 21.37 4.44
C HIS A 167 -10.07 21.50 4.37
N LEU A 168 -9.47 20.85 3.38
CA LEU A 168 -8.08 21.03 3.00
C LEU A 168 -8.03 21.41 1.52
N GLU A 169 -7.22 22.41 1.20
CA GLU A 169 -6.90 22.80 -0.16
C GLU A 169 -5.66 22.05 -0.64
N THR A 170 -5.40 22.09 -1.95
CA THR A 170 -4.22 21.43 -2.54
C THR A 170 -2.92 21.85 -1.85
N GLY A 171 -2.76 23.15 -1.55
CA GLY A 171 -1.57 23.67 -0.86
C GLY A 171 -1.39 23.20 0.59
N ASP A 172 -2.42 22.62 1.22
CA ASP A 172 -2.32 22.09 2.58
C ASP A 172 -1.66 20.71 2.63
N PHE A 173 -1.54 20.01 1.49
CA PHE A 173 -0.82 18.73 1.38
C PHE A 173 0.69 18.95 1.28
N THR A 174 1.25 19.55 2.32
CA THR A 174 2.67 19.90 2.39
C THR A 174 3.57 18.65 2.46
N PRO A 175 4.87 18.77 2.10
CA PRO A 175 5.85 17.71 2.34
C PRO A 175 5.92 17.25 3.81
N GLY A 176 5.65 18.16 4.75
CA GLY A 176 5.56 17.84 6.18
C GLY A 176 4.40 16.91 6.51
N LEU A 177 3.21 17.16 5.94
CA LEU A 177 2.06 16.28 6.11
C LEU A 177 2.30 14.92 5.46
N ALA A 178 2.91 14.91 4.26
CA ALA A 178 3.31 13.67 3.61
C ALA A 178 4.29 12.85 4.48
N ALA A 179 5.31 13.49 5.06
CA ALA A 179 6.25 12.82 5.95
C ALA A 179 5.58 12.28 7.22
N ALA A 180 4.69 13.06 7.84
CA ALA A 180 3.93 12.62 9.02
C ALA A 180 3.04 11.41 8.73
N LEU A 181 2.37 11.38 7.56
CA LEU A 181 1.56 10.24 7.14
C LEU A 181 2.41 9.00 6.84
N ARG A 182 3.65 9.14 6.34
CA ARG A 182 4.58 8.00 6.22
C ARG A 182 4.93 7.41 7.56
N LEU A 183 5.26 8.27 8.54
CA LEU A 183 5.56 7.81 9.90
C LEU A 183 4.37 7.07 10.50
N HIS A 184 3.15 7.55 10.25
CA HIS A 184 1.93 6.84 10.65
C HIS A 184 1.82 5.46 10.01
N VAL A 185 2.05 5.36 8.70
CA VAL A 185 2.02 4.09 7.97
C VAL A 185 3.08 3.12 8.52
N HIS A 186 4.32 3.56 8.70
CA HIS A 186 5.41 2.72 9.20
C HIS A 186 5.30 2.37 10.69
N GLY A 187 4.71 3.25 11.50
CA GLY A 187 4.48 3.03 12.93
C GLY A 187 3.23 2.20 13.23
N SER A 188 2.35 2.01 12.25
CA SER A 188 1.20 1.11 12.38
C SER A 188 1.67 -0.35 12.39
N PRO A 189 1.06 -1.23 13.20
CA PRO A 189 1.45 -2.64 13.24
C PRO A 189 1.42 -3.20 11.81
N ALA A 190 2.56 -3.76 11.38
CA ALA A 190 2.74 -4.24 10.02
C ALA A 190 1.56 -5.12 9.62
N ARG A 191 0.90 -4.78 8.50
CA ARG A 191 0.11 -5.79 7.80
C ARG A 191 1.07 -6.94 7.55
N ARG A 192 0.71 -8.14 8.00
CA ARG A 192 1.34 -9.32 7.43
C ARG A 192 1.07 -9.24 5.91
N PRO A 193 2.11 -9.20 5.05
CA PRO A 193 1.90 -9.31 3.62
C PRO A 193 0.97 -10.48 3.36
N GLY A 194 -0.05 -10.31 2.53
CA GLY A 194 -1.04 -11.36 2.28
C GLY A 194 -0.37 -12.59 1.66
N THR A 195 0.70 -12.38 0.90
CA THR A 195 1.52 -13.39 0.24
C THR A 195 3.02 -13.06 0.32
N PRO A 196 3.92 -14.05 0.21
CA PRO A 196 5.35 -13.78 0.01
C PRO A 196 5.66 -12.87 -1.19
N LEU A 197 4.86 -12.91 -2.26
CA LEU A 197 5.03 -12.07 -3.45
C LEU A 197 4.87 -10.58 -3.12
N GLU A 198 3.91 -10.24 -2.27
CA GLU A 198 3.74 -8.87 -1.80
C GLU A 198 4.89 -8.43 -0.91
N ARG A 199 5.37 -9.33 -0.04
CA ARG A 199 6.50 -9.05 0.85
C ARG A 199 7.74 -8.63 0.08
N VAL A 200 8.01 -9.29 -1.05
CA VAL A 200 9.19 -8.98 -1.87
C VAL A 200 9.02 -7.75 -2.76
N GLY A 201 7.89 -7.03 -2.70
CA GLY A 201 7.63 -5.85 -3.55
C GLY A 201 6.93 -6.17 -4.88
N GLY A 202 6.43 -7.39 -5.07
CA GLY A 202 5.57 -7.76 -6.19
C GLY A 202 6.30 -8.12 -7.50
N PRO A 203 5.56 -8.25 -8.62
CA PRO A 203 6.08 -8.71 -9.90
C PRO A 203 7.26 -7.89 -10.46
N ASP A 204 7.28 -6.58 -10.21
CA ASP A 204 8.33 -5.69 -10.71
C ASP A 204 9.68 -6.00 -10.05
N VAL A 205 9.69 -6.24 -8.73
CA VAL A 205 10.89 -6.65 -8.00
C VAL A 205 11.32 -8.06 -8.41
N VAL A 206 10.36 -8.99 -8.59
CA VAL A 206 10.68 -10.33 -9.14
C VAL A 206 11.39 -10.20 -10.48
N ARG A 207 10.90 -9.36 -11.40
CA ARG A 207 11.55 -9.13 -12.70
C ARG A 207 12.95 -8.52 -12.54
N ALA A 208 13.12 -7.52 -11.68
CA ALA A 208 14.42 -6.89 -11.43
C ALA A 208 15.46 -7.88 -10.89
N VAL A 209 15.10 -8.63 -9.84
CA VAL A 209 15.93 -9.66 -9.22
C VAL A 209 16.30 -10.75 -10.24
N VAL A 210 15.30 -11.29 -10.96
CA VAL A 210 15.53 -12.37 -11.93
C VAL A 210 16.42 -11.92 -13.09
N ASN A 211 16.23 -10.69 -13.59
CA ASN A 211 17.06 -10.15 -14.66
C ASN A 211 18.52 -9.97 -14.24
N ASP A 212 18.76 -9.33 -13.09
CA ASP A 212 20.13 -9.16 -12.58
C ASP A 212 20.76 -10.51 -12.29
N PHE A 213 20.03 -11.40 -11.61
CA PHE A 213 20.53 -12.73 -11.28
C PHE A 213 20.96 -13.51 -12.52
N TYR A 214 20.13 -13.59 -13.56
CA TYR A 214 20.50 -14.34 -14.76
C TYR A 214 21.53 -13.63 -15.64
N THR A 215 21.66 -12.31 -15.54
CA THR A 215 22.81 -11.57 -16.11
C THR A 215 24.12 -12.00 -15.44
N ARG A 216 24.12 -12.20 -14.11
CA ARG A 216 25.28 -12.71 -13.37
C ARG A 216 25.58 -14.18 -13.70
N VAL A 217 24.54 -15.01 -13.80
CA VAL A 217 24.66 -16.43 -14.19
C VAL A 217 25.27 -16.60 -15.58
N ASP A 218 24.87 -15.79 -16.57
CA ASP A 218 25.45 -15.89 -17.92
C ASP A 218 26.96 -15.55 -17.92
N ARG A 219 27.39 -14.60 -17.09
CA ARG A 219 28.80 -14.21 -16.97
C ARG A 219 29.64 -15.17 -16.11
N ASP A 220 29.00 -16.05 -15.35
CA ASP A 220 29.71 -16.97 -14.46
C ASP A 220 30.41 -18.08 -15.25
N ALA A 221 31.66 -18.39 -14.87
CA ALA A 221 32.50 -19.35 -15.59
C ALA A 221 32.02 -20.80 -15.46
N LEU A 222 31.36 -21.15 -14.35
CA LEU A 222 30.84 -22.50 -14.10
C LEU A 222 29.41 -22.64 -14.65
N LEU A 223 28.54 -21.66 -14.38
CA LEU A 223 27.12 -21.75 -14.74
C LEU A 223 26.85 -21.34 -16.19
N GLY A 224 27.48 -20.28 -16.68
CA GLY A 224 27.24 -19.71 -18.01
C GLY A 224 27.30 -20.74 -19.14
N PRO A 225 28.32 -21.64 -19.21
CA PRO A 225 28.39 -22.68 -20.24
C PRO A 225 27.17 -23.61 -20.28
N VAL A 226 26.60 -23.97 -19.12
CA VAL A 226 25.40 -24.82 -19.03
C VAL A 226 24.22 -24.13 -19.72
N PHE A 227 23.96 -22.88 -19.37
CA PHE A 227 22.85 -22.11 -19.94
C PHE A 227 23.05 -21.84 -21.43
N ARG A 228 24.23 -21.38 -21.86
CA ARG A 228 24.53 -21.13 -23.29
C ARG A 228 24.37 -22.37 -24.17
N SER A 229 24.71 -23.56 -23.65
CA SER A 229 24.55 -24.82 -24.40
C SER A 229 23.09 -25.21 -24.63
N ARG A 230 22.15 -24.79 -23.77
CA ARG A 230 20.74 -25.20 -23.80
C ARG A 230 19.76 -24.08 -24.18
N LEU A 231 20.16 -22.82 -23.99
CA LEU A 231 19.33 -21.63 -24.17
C LEU A 231 20.02 -20.64 -25.13
N PRO A 232 19.82 -20.78 -26.44
CA PRO A 232 20.38 -19.84 -27.42
C PRO A 232 19.73 -18.45 -27.37
N ARG A 233 18.58 -18.29 -26.67
CA ARG A 233 17.90 -17.01 -26.43
C ARG A 233 17.35 -16.97 -25.01
N TRP A 234 17.49 -15.83 -24.33
CA TRP A 234 17.13 -15.66 -22.93
C TRP A 234 15.66 -15.28 -22.74
N GLU A 235 15.11 -14.44 -23.62
CA GLU A 235 13.81 -13.80 -23.43
C GLU A 235 12.66 -14.80 -23.19
N PRO A 236 12.52 -15.89 -23.97
CA PRO A 236 11.45 -16.88 -23.71
C PRO A 236 11.67 -17.68 -22.42
N HIS A 237 12.90 -17.75 -21.92
CA HIS A 237 13.21 -18.42 -20.66
C HIS A 237 12.92 -17.50 -19.46
N LEU A 238 13.29 -16.23 -19.55
CA LEU A 238 13.03 -15.24 -18.51
C LEU A 238 11.53 -15.09 -18.22
N GLU A 239 10.66 -15.09 -19.24
CA GLU A 239 9.21 -15.06 -19.01
C GLU A 239 8.69 -16.28 -18.21
N LYS A 240 9.30 -17.46 -18.42
CA LYS A 240 8.98 -18.66 -17.62
C LYS A 240 9.47 -18.52 -16.18
N LEU A 241 10.62 -17.88 -15.98
CA LEU A 241 11.21 -17.66 -14.66
C LEU A 241 10.42 -16.63 -13.86
N TYR A 242 9.93 -15.55 -14.47
CA TYR A 242 9.01 -14.63 -13.81
C TYR A 242 7.72 -15.34 -13.39
N ALA A 243 7.12 -16.11 -14.31
CA ALA A 243 5.93 -16.89 -13.99
C ALA A 243 6.18 -17.88 -12.85
N PHE A 244 7.34 -18.56 -12.85
CA PHE A 244 7.75 -19.49 -11.79
C PHE A 244 7.85 -18.80 -10.44
N TRP A 245 8.65 -17.73 -10.33
CA TRP A 245 8.87 -17.04 -9.07
C TRP A 245 7.61 -16.38 -8.52
N GLU A 246 6.82 -15.72 -9.38
CA GLU A 246 5.55 -15.15 -8.95
C GLU A 246 4.58 -16.23 -8.43
N THR A 247 4.54 -17.41 -9.05
CA THR A 247 3.71 -18.54 -8.56
C THR A 247 4.24 -19.10 -7.24
N VAL A 248 5.56 -19.31 -7.13
CA VAL A 248 6.21 -19.84 -5.92
C VAL A 248 6.02 -18.92 -4.72
N LEU A 249 6.02 -17.61 -4.96
CA LEU A 249 5.80 -16.60 -3.94
C LEU A 249 4.31 -16.37 -3.61
N GLY A 250 3.40 -17.19 -4.13
CA GLY A 250 1.99 -17.14 -3.79
C GLY A 250 1.15 -16.16 -4.62
N GLY A 251 1.66 -15.71 -5.76
CA GLY A 251 0.86 -15.03 -6.79
C GLY A 251 -0.02 -16.01 -7.59
N GLU A 252 -0.72 -15.48 -8.59
CA GLU A 252 -1.55 -16.29 -9.49
C GLU A 252 -0.73 -17.41 -10.16
N PRO A 253 -1.27 -18.63 -10.30
CA PRO A 253 -0.55 -19.79 -10.81
C PRO A 253 -0.35 -19.71 -12.33
N ARG A 254 0.62 -18.89 -12.74
CA ARG A 254 0.96 -18.65 -14.15
C ARG A 254 2.01 -19.63 -14.68
N TYR A 255 2.78 -20.27 -13.79
CA TYR A 255 3.76 -21.28 -14.19
C TYR A 255 3.11 -22.65 -14.41
N ARG A 256 3.20 -23.16 -15.64
CA ARG A 256 2.66 -24.48 -16.04
C ARG A 256 3.73 -25.53 -16.34
N GLY A 257 5.00 -25.22 -16.06
CA GLY A 257 6.13 -26.10 -16.36
C GLY A 257 6.41 -27.14 -15.27
N HIS A 258 7.31 -28.08 -15.57
CA HIS A 258 7.77 -29.07 -14.60
C HIS A 258 9.28 -28.89 -14.37
N ALA A 259 9.64 -28.04 -13.40
CA ALA A 259 11.03 -27.60 -13.20
C ALA A 259 12.00 -28.78 -13.03
N LEU A 260 11.65 -29.77 -12.20
CA LEU A 260 12.51 -30.95 -11.99
C LEU A 260 12.76 -31.74 -13.29
N ARG A 261 11.77 -31.83 -14.17
CA ARG A 261 11.89 -32.56 -15.44
C ARG A 261 12.73 -31.77 -16.45
N ALA A 262 12.67 -30.44 -16.40
CA ALA A 262 13.48 -29.57 -17.26
C ALA A 262 14.97 -29.64 -16.94
N HIS A 263 15.34 -29.98 -15.70
CA HIS A 263 16.72 -30.17 -15.28
C HIS A 263 17.17 -31.64 -15.37
N ALA A 264 16.24 -32.57 -15.61
CA ALA A 264 16.57 -33.99 -15.78
C ALA A 264 17.38 -34.20 -17.06
N GLY A 265 18.49 -34.92 -16.96
CA GLY A 265 19.41 -35.17 -18.09
C GLY A 265 20.40 -34.03 -18.37
N LEU A 266 20.48 -33.04 -17.48
CA LEU A 266 21.61 -32.12 -17.43
C LEU A 266 22.69 -32.70 -16.51
N GLU A 267 23.96 -32.54 -16.90
CA GLU A 267 25.13 -32.95 -16.11
C GLU A 267 25.43 -31.93 -15.00
N LEU A 268 24.42 -31.63 -14.18
CA LEU A 268 24.52 -30.72 -13.05
C LEU A 268 25.07 -31.46 -11.82
N THR A 269 26.03 -30.83 -11.16
CA THR A 269 26.66 -31.34 -9.93
C THR A 269 26.29 -30.45 -8.75
N SER A 270 26.51 -30.92 -7.52
CA SER A 270 26.35 -30.12 -6.30
C SER A 270 27.07 -28.77 -6.36
N GLN A 271 28.27 -28.72 -6.97
CA GLN A 271 29.03 -27.47 -7.18
C GLN A 271 28.26 -26.43 -8.01
N HIS A 272 27.49 -26.85 -9.01
CA HIS A 272 26.68 -25.92 -9.81
C HIS A 272 25.56 -25.31 -8.96
N PHE A 273 24.89 -26.12 -8.13
CA PHE A 273 23.80 -25.63 -7.28
C PHE A 273 24.29 -24.73 -6.14
N GLU A 274 25.44 -25.06 -5.53
CA GLU A 274 26.08 -24.20 -4.53
C GLU A 274 26.44 -22.83 -5.13
N ARG A 275 27.04 -22.83 -6.33
CA ARG A 275 27.38 -21.58 -7.02
C ARG A 275 26.14 -20.77 -7.40
N TRP A 276 25.10 -21.44 -7.89
CA TRP A 276 23.83 -20.81 -8.24
C TRP A 276 23.17 -20.16 -7.01
N LEU A 277 23.13 -20.86 -5.87
CA LEU A 277 22.56 -20.35 -4.62
C LEU A 277 23.36 -19.16 -4.08
N SER A 278 24.69 -19.23 -4.12
CA SER A 278 25.58 -18.14 -3.71
C SER A 278 25.31 -16.87 -4.54
N LEU A 279 25.27 -16.97 -5.86
CA LEU A 279 24.96 -15.83 -6.73
C LEU A 279 23.54 -15.30 -6.51
N PHE A 280 22.58 -16.19 -6.22
CA PHE A 280 21.20 -15.79 -5.99
C PHE A 280 21.08 -15.02 -4.69
N GLU A 281 21.72 -15.49 -3.61
CA GLU A 281 21.77 -14.80 -2.32
C GLU A 281 22.46 -13.43 -2.42
N GLU A 282 23.58 -13.33 -3.15
CA GLU A 282 24.24 -12.05 -3.46
C GLU A 282 23.32 -11.08 -4.22
N THR A 283 22.52 -11.60 -5.16
CA THR A 283 21.57 -10.79 -5.92
C THR A 283 20.43 -10.31 -5.03
N LEU A 284 19.86 -11.19 -4.20
CA LEU A 284 18.78 -10.82 -3.27
C LEU A 284 19.23 -9.72 -2.30
N ARG A 285 20.43 -9.82 -1.73
CA ARG A 285 21.01 -8.77 -0.87
C ARG A 285 21.19 -7.43 -1.58
N ALA A 286 21.34 -7.41 -2.90
CA ALA A 286 21.48 -6.17 -3.66
C ALA A 286 20.13 -5.50 -4.01
N HIS A 287 19.02 -6.22 -3.89
CA HIS A 287 17.68 -5.75 -4.28
C HIS A 287 16.69 -5.67 -3.11
N LEU A 288 16.96 -6.35 -1.99
CA LEU A 288 16.06 -6.47 -0.85
C LEU A 288 16.77 -6.09 0.44
N ASP A 289 16.19 -5.13 1.17
CA ASP A 289 16.65 -4.71 2.51
C ASP A 289 16.00 -5.54 3.64
N ASP A 290 14.94 -6.30 3.34
CA ASP A 290 14.21 -7.16 4.28
C ASP A 290 14.71 -8.61 4.20
N GLU A 291 15.24 -9.13 5.31
CA GLU A 291 15.73 -10.51 5.43
C GLU A 291 14.60 -11.54 5.26
N GLU A 292 13.38 -11.25 5.72
CA GLU A 292 12.24 -12.15 5.50
C GLU A 292 11.83 -12.19 4.02
N ALA A 293 11.99 -11.07 3.29
CA ALA A 293 11.75 -11.01 1.85
C ALA A 293 12.80 -11.83 1.08
N ALA A 294 14.08 -11.73 1.46
CA ALA A 294 15.13 -12.57 0.88
C ALA A 294 14.89 -14.05 1.15
N GLU A 295 14.50 -14.41 2.38
CA GLU A 295 14.25 -15.80 2.76
C GLU A 295 13.05 -16.41 2.02
N ALA A 296 12.05 -15.59 1.65
CA ALA A 296 10.93 -16.02 0.81
C ALA A 296 11.37 -16.57 -0.56
N PHE A 297 12.46 -16.04 -1.13
CA PHE A 297 13.08 -16.58 -2.34
C PHE A 297 14.01 -17.77 -2.02
N LEU A 298 14.81 -17.67 -0.96
CA LEU A 298 15.85 -18.65 -0.65
C LEU A 298 15.30 -20.00 -0.20
N THR A 299 14.23 -20.03 0.60
CA THR A 299 13.60 -21.27 1.04
C THR A 299 13.21 -22.20 -0.14
N PRO A 300 12.41 -21.74 -1.13
CA PRO A 300 12.09 -22.57 -2.29
C PRO A 300 13.29 -22.84 -3.20
N ALA A 301 14.25 -21.91 -3.33
CA ALA A 301 15.49 -22.12 -4.07
C ALA A 301 16.30 -23.29 -3.51
N ARG A 302 16.57 -23.28 -2.19
CA ARG A 302 17.31 -24.34 -1.48
C ARG A 302 16.60 -25.68 -1.58
N ARG A 303 15.26 -25.69 -1.51
CA ARG A 303 14.45 -26.90 -1.71
C ARG A 303 14.56 -27.46 -3.13
N MET A 304 14.66 -26.60 -4.15
CA MET A 304 14.87 -27.05 -5.52
C MET A 304 16.28 -27.62 -5.71
N ALA A 305 17.30 -26.89 -5.20
CA ALA A 305 18.68 -27.32 -5.23
C ALA A 305 18.87 -28.69 -4.54
N SER A 306 18.28 -28.92 -3.37
CA SER A 306 18.40 -30.22 -2.68
C SER A 306 17.72 -31.38 -3.40
N ARG A 307 16.74 -31.11 -4.27
CA ARG A 307 16.08 -32.15 -5.09
C ARG A 307 16.81 -32.45 -6.40
N LEU A 308 17.64 -31.53 -6.87
CA LEU A 308 18.37 -31.63 -8.14
C LEU A 308 19.85 -31.94 -7.95
N GLY A 309 20.42 -31.51 -6.83
CA GLY A 309 21.79 -31.80 -6.41
C GLY A 309 21.96 -33.28 -6.17
N ARG A 310 22.86 -33.88 -6.95
CA ARG A 310 23.39 -35.23 -6.73
C ARG A 310 24.79 -35.12 -6.15
#